data_AF-A0A7S0IKP3-F1
#
_entry.id   AF-A0A7S0IKP3-F1
#
_cell.length_a   1.000
_cell.length_b   1.000
_cell.length_c   1.000
_cell.angle_alpha   90.00
_cell.angle_beta   90.00
_cell.angle_gamma   90.00
#
_symmetry.space_group_name_H-M   'P 1'
#
loop_
_entity.id
_entity.type
_entity.pdbx_description
1 polymer ?
#
loop_
_entity_poly.entity_id
_entity_poly.type
_entity_poly.pdbx_seq_one_letter_code
_entity_poly.pdbx_strand_id
1 'polypeptide(L)'
;GGFAAHLETLDTETKDRMDTSAPSPRVNGELMGRFIGKKVLLVGKNEGTDGSTMTVRTPDEKTVTVQLAAGSPAPATAFVEFEGIVDSAGAMTETSHVDFGDNFDMYTYNELTKEANGRSQALFM
;
A
#
# COMPACT_ATOMS: atom_id res chain seq x y z
N GLY A 1 -31.43 5.83 -24.61
CA GLY A 1 -30.61 4.81 -23.91
C GLY A 1 -29.10 5.02 -24.03
N GLY A 2 -28.57 5.55 -25.14
CA GLY A 2 -27.11 5.56 -25.38
C GLY A 2 -26.28 6.63 -24.65
N PHE A 3 -26.86 7.78 -24.31
CA PHE A 3 -26.10 8.89 -23.70
C PHE A 3 -25.73 8.61 -22.24
N ALA A 4 -26.64 8.01 -21.46
CA ALA A 4 -26.39 7.62 -20.08
C ALA A 4 -25.33 6.50 -20.00
N ALA A 5 -25.43 5.49 -20.87
CA ALA A 5 -24.44 4.41 -20.95
C ALA A 5 -23.05 4.92 -21.36
N HIS A 6 -22.97 5.93 -22.24
CA HIS A 6 -21.70 6.55 -22.61
C HIS A 6 -21.09 7.35 -21.44
N LEU A 7 -21.91 8.02 -20.64
CA LEU A 7 -21.45 8.76 -19.46
C LEU A 7 -20.94 7.82 -18.35
N GLU A 8 -21.65 6.70 -18.10
CA GLU A 8 -21.18 5.65 -17.17
C GLU A 8 -19.89 4.99 -17.64
N THR A 9 -19.72 4.80 -18.96
CA THR A 9 -18.48 4.26 -19.54
C THR A 9 -17.32 5.24 -19.34
N LEU A 10 -17.54 6.54 -19.53
CA LEU A 10 -16.53 7.58 -19.32
C LEU A 10 -16.14 7.71 -17.84
N ASP A 11 -17.09 7.61 -16.91
CA ASP A 11 -16.80 7.60 -15.47
C ASP A 11 -16.00 6.36 -15.05
N THR A 12 -16.30 5.20 -15.65
CA THR A 12 -15.56 3.95 -15.42
C THR A 12 -14.14 4.04 -15.99
N GLU A 13 -13.97 4.53 -17.21
CA GLU A 13 -12.65 4.74 -17.83
C GLU A 13 -11.81 5.79 -17.09
N THR A 14 -12.44 6.78 -16.47
CA THR A 14 -11.73 7.79 -15.66
C THR A 14 -11.29 7.20 -14.32
N LYS A 15 -12.07 6.27 -13.75
CA LYS A 15 -11.74 5.58 -12.50
C LYS A 15 -10.60 4.57 -12.63
N ASP A 16 -10.41 4.00 -13.81
CA ASP A 16 -9.33 3.03 -14.10
C ASP A 16 -8.01 3.67 -14.55
N ARG A 17 -7.96 5.00 -14.74
CA ARG A 17 -6.70 5.69 -15.02
C ARG A 17 -5.89 5.84 -13.74
N MET A 18 -4.67 5.30 -13.75
CA MET A 18 -3.67 5.59 -12.72
C MET A 18 -3.44 7.10 -12.66
N ASP A 19 -3.83 7.73 -11.55
CA ASP A 19 -3.49 9.13 -11.27
C ASP A 19 -2.02 9.21 -10.87
N THR A 20 -1.17 9.62 -11.80
CA THR A 20 0.27 9.78 -11.59
C THR A 20 0.65 11.19 -11.17
N SER A 21 -0.31 12.08 -10.89
CA SER A 21 -0.02 13.47 -10.53
C SER A 21 0.46 13.65 -9.09
N ALA A 22 0.15 12.68 -8.22
CA ALA A 22 0.59 12.64 -6.83
C ALA A 22 0.79 11.18 -6.36
N PRO A 23 1.87 10.49 -6.81
CA PRO A 23 2.07 9.08 -6.48
C PRO A 23 2.31 8.86 -4.98
N SER A 24 1.66 7.85 -4.41
CA SER A 24 1.91 7.40 -3.05
C SER A 24 3.31 6.76 -2.95
N PRO A 25 4.22 7.26 -2.10
CA PRO A 25 5.56 6.68 -1.94
C PRO A 25 5.49 5.24 -1.44
N ARG A 26 6.26 4.35 -2.06
CA ARG A 26 6.46 2.98 -1.54
C ARG A 26 7.43 3.01 -0.38
N VAL A 27 7.10 2.39 0.74
CA VAL A 27 7.92 2.40 1.95
C VAL A 27 8.12 0.99 2.50
N ASN A 28 9.17 0.82 3.31
CA ASN A 28 9.42 -0.35 4.13
C ASN A 28 9.42 0.07 5.61
N GLY A 29 9.69 -0.85 6.54
CA GLY A 29 9.58 -0.54 7.96
C GLY A 29 10.54 0.57 8.42
N GLU A 30 11.76 0.62 7.90
CA GLU A 30 12.76 1.64 8.25
C GLU A 30 12.31 3.05 7.85
N LEU A 31 11.58 3.16 6.74
CA LEU A 31 11.16 4.44 6.19
C LEU A 31 9.92 5.02 6.87
N MET A 32 9.11 4.21 7.56
CA MET A 32 7.83 4.62 8.16
C MET A 32 7.92 5.93 8.95
N GLY A 33 8.95 6.08 9.80
CA GLY A 33 9.14 7.29 10.62
C GLY A 33 9.28 8.60 9.82
N ARG A 34 9.73 8.54 8.56
CA ARG A 34 9.85 9.70 7.66
C ARG A 34 8.51 10.14 7.07
N PHE A 35 7.49 9.29 7.14
CA PHE A 35 6.20 9.47 6.47
C PHE A 35 5.02 9.61 7.43
N ILE A 36 5.25 9.82 8.73
CA ILE A 36 4.18 10.07 9.72
C ILE A 36 3.24 11.18 9.22
N GLY A 37 1.94 10.90 9.22
CA GLY A 37 0.88 11.78 8.73
C GLY A 37 0.74 11.84 7.21
N LYS A 38 1.47 11.01 6.45
CA LYS A 38 1.44 10.97 4.98
C LYS A 38 0.89 9.64 4.47
N LYS A 39 0.29 9.70 3.28
CA LYS A 39 -0.15 8.52 2.53
C LYS A 39 1.05 7.79 1.92
N VAL A 40 1.09 6.47 2.06
CA VAL A 40 2.15 5.60 1.56
C VAL A 40 1.58 4.29 1.00
N LEU A 41 2.40 3.56 0.24
CA LEU A 41 2.20 2.16 -0.09
C LEU A 41 3.17 1.30 0.74
N LEU A 42 2.66 0.35 1.50
CA LEU A 42 3.44 -0.58 2.31
C LEU A 42 3.13 -2.01 1.88
N VAL A 43 4.15 -2.77 1.45
CA VAL A 43 4.01 -4.22 1.26
C VAL A 43 4.46 -4.94 2.51
N GLY A 44 3.72 -5.95 2.94
CA GLY A 44 4.07 -6.78 4.07
C GLY A 44 3.59 -8.21 3.92
N LYS A 45 4.31 -9.14 4.55
CA LYS A 45 3.86 -10.51 4.78
C LYS A 45 3.00 -10.57 6.03
N ASN A 46 1.80 -11.14 5.93
CA ASN A 46 0.92 -11.38 7.08
C ASN A 46 1.61 -12.26 8.13
N GLU A 47 1.67 -11.78 9.38
CA GLU A 47 2.12 -12.55 10.55
C GLU A 47 0.98 -12.89 11.53
N GLY A 48 -0.20 -12.29 11.34
CA GLY A 48 -1.40 -12.53 12.13
C GLY A 48 -2.35 -11.34 12.12
N THR A 49 -3.62 -11.62 12.35
CA THR A 49 -4.69 -10.61 12.43
C THR A 49 -5.46 -10.80 13.73
N ASP A 50 -5.60 -9.72 14.50
CA ASP A 50 -6.46 -9.65 15.69
C ASP A 50 -7.52 -8.57 15.49
N GLY A 51 -8.77 -9.00 15.29
CA GLY A 51 -9.87 -8.12 14.94
C GLY A 51 -9.59 -7.34 13.65
N SER A 52 -9.52 -6.01 13.76
CA SER A 52 -9.21 -5.11 12.65
C SER A 52 -7.74 -4.66 12.63
N THR A 53 -6.86 -5.26 13.43
CA THR A 53 -5.43 -4.94 13.44
C THR A 53 -4.65 -6.12 12.87
N MET A 54 -3.89 -5.89 11.81
CA MET A 54 -3.04 -6.87 11.16
C MET A 54 -1.58 -6.58 11.48
N THR A 55 -0.82 -7.61 11.82
CA THR A 55 0.63 -7.52 12.02
C THR A 55 1.33 -8.04 10.78
N VAL A 56 2.22 -7.24 10.20
CA VAL A 56 2.95 -7.61 8.99
C VAL A 56 4.45 -7.50 9.16
N ARG A 57 5.19 -8.41 8.52
CA ARG A 57 6.64 -8.31 8.32
C ARG A 57 6.93 -7.64 6.99
N THR A 58 7.60 -6.51 7.08
CA THR A 58 8.01 -5.70 5.93
C THR A 58 9.24 -6.30 5.21
N PRO A 59 9.59 -5.82 3.99
CA PRO A 59 10.69 -6.36 3.19
C PRO A 59 12.08 -6.24 3.83
N ASP A 60 12.26 -5.32 4.78
CA ASP A 60 13.44 -5.12 5.61
C ASP A 60 13.32 -5.81 6.98
N GLU A 61 12.45 -6.82 7.07
CA GLU A 61 12.21 -7.69 8.22
C GLU A 61 11.68 -7.01 9.49
N LYS A 62 11.27 -5.74 9.40
CA LYS A 62 10.65 -5.05 10.53
C LYS A 62 9.16 -5.38 10.63
N THR A 63 8.64 -5.35 11.85
CA THR A 63 7.21 -5.55 12.12
C THR A 63 6.47 -4.22 12.12
N VAL A 64 5.33 -4.17 11.43
CA VAL A 64 4.41 -3.03 11.40
C VAL A 64 3.00 -3.51 11.70
N THR A 65 2.24 -2.73 12.46
CA THR A 65 0.80 -2.96 12.66
C THR A 65 -0.02 -2.10 11.70
N VAL A 66 -0.92 -2.73 10.96
CA VAL A 66 -1.85 -2.07 10.04
C VAL A 66 -3.26 -2.14 10.63
N GLN A 67 -3.85 -0.98 10.86
CA GLN A 67 -5.26 -0.87 11.22
C GLN A 67 -6.11 -0.95 9.93
N LEU A 68 -6.87 -2.02 9.79
CA LEU A 68 -7.76 -2.26 8.65
C LEU A 68 -8.94 -1.27 8.68
N ALA A 69 -9.33 -0.80 7.50
CA ALA A 69 -10.40 0.17 7.35
C ALA A 69 -11.76 -0.48 7.65
N ALA A 70 -12.66 0.26 8.29
CA ALA A 70 -13.97 -0.27 8.65
C ALA A 70 -14.76 -0.67 7.39
N GLY A 71 -15.21 -1.94 7.33
CA GLY A 71 -15.93 -2.48 6.18
C GLY A 71 -15.04 -2.93 5.01
N SER A 72 -13.72 -2.77 5.12
CA SER A 72 -12.76 -3.37 4.20
C SER A 72 -12.76 -4.89 4.37
N PRO A 73 -12.75 -5.69 3.27
CA PRO A 73 -12.55 -7.13 3.39
C PRO A 73 -11.20 -7.41 4.07
N ALA A 74 -11.10 -8.48 4.85
CA ALA A 74 -9.78 -8.86 5.35
C ALA A 74 -8.91 -9.35 4.19
N PRO A 75 -7.61 -9.00 4.13
CA PRO A 75 -6.70 -9.55 3.13
C PRO A 75 -6.69 -11.07 3.15
N ALA A 76 -6.73 -11.70 1.96
CA ALA A 76 -6.92 -13.15 1.82
C ALA A 76 -5.63 -13.92 1.55
N THR A 77 -4.50 -13.21 1.37
CA THR A 77 -3.23 -13.79 0.91
C THR A 77 -2.08 -13.50 1.88
N ALA A 78 -0.96 -14.22 1.70
CA ALA A 78 0.20 -14.06 2.58
C ALA A 78 0.89 -12.69 2.40
N PHE A 79 0.90 -12.13 1.19
CA PHE A 79 1.56 -10.85 0.89
C PHE A 79 0.53 -9.84 0.40
N VAL A 80 0.56 -8.65 0.99
CA VAL A 80 -0.46 -7.62 0.77
C VAL A 80 0.23 -6.27 0.59
N GLU A 81 -0.23 -5.47 -0.37
CA GLU A 81 0.10 -4.05 -0.47
C GLU A 81 -1.01 -3.23 0.17
N PHE A 82 -0.67 -2.43 1.17
CA PHE A 82 -1.58 -1.49 1.83
C PHE A 82 -1.32 -0.09 1.31
N GLU A 83 -2.37 0.63 0.93
CA GLU A 83 -2.34 2.08 0.82
C GLU A 83 -2.92 2.67 2.11
N GLY A 84 -2.24 3.63 2.73
CA GLY A 84 -2.74 4.21 3.98
C GLY A 84 -1.91 5.34 4.56
N ILE A 85 -2.35 5.87 5.69
CA ILE A 85 -1.68 6.95 6.41
C ILE A 85 -0.79 6.36 7.51
N VAL A 86 0.46 6.80 7.57
CA VAL A 86 1.38 6.37 8.64
C VAL A 86 1.03 7.09 9.95
N ASP A 87 0.74 6.32 10.99
CA ASP A 87 0.40 6.81 12.32
C ASP A 87 1.66 6.98 13.18
N SER A 88 2.63 6.07 13.04
CA SER A 88 3.91 6.09 13.75
C SER A 88 4.98 5.30 12.99
N ALA A 89 6.22 5.26 13.51
CA ALA A 89 7.30 4.47 12.89
C ALA A 89 7.02 2.95 12.80
N GLY A 90 6.01 2.43 13.51
CA GLY A 90 5.64 1.00 13.48
C GLY A 90 4.17 0.75 13.20
N ALA A 91 3.40 1.78 12.80
CA ALA A 91 1.96 1.63 12.61
C ALA A 91 1.40 2.52 11.49
N MET A 92 0.37 2.03 10.80
CA MET A 92 -0.43 2.79 9.85
C MET A 92 -1.90 2.38 9.88
N THR A 93 -2.76 3.24 9.35
CA THR A 93 -4.17 2.96 9.09
C THR A 93 -4.38 2.86 7.58
N GLU A 94 -4.88 1.72 7.11
CA GLU A 94 -5.15 1.52 5.68
C GLU A 94 -6.32 2.40 5.21
N THR A 95 -6.30 2.72 3.92
CA THR A 95 -7.44 3.24 3.15
C THR A 95 -7.97 2.15 2.22
N SER A 96 -7.07 1.34 1.66
CA SER A 96 -7.36 0.21 0.79
C SER A 96 -6.17 -0.74 0.78
N HIS A 97 -6.34 -1.95 0.22
CA HIS A 97 -5.24 -2.87 -0.03
C HIS A 97 -5.46 -3.67 -1.32
N VAL A 98 -4.39 -4.34 -1.76
CA VAL A 98 -4.37 -5.28 -2.86
C VAL A 98 -3.66 -6.56 -2.40
N ASP A 99 -4.30 -7.71 -2.62
CA ASP A 99 -3.70 -9.02 -2.39
C ASP A 99 -2.63 -9.32 -3.46
N PHE A 100 -1.38 -9.53 -3.03
CA PHE A 100 -0.25 -9.89 -3.92
C PHE A 100 -0.06 -11.41 -4.03
N GLY A 101 -0.85 -12.20 -3.30
CA GLY A 101 -0.80 -13.66 -3.35
C GLY A 101 0.18 -14.25 -2.35
N ASP A 102 0.53 -15.52 -2.56
CA ASP A 102 1.33 -16.30 -1.61
C ASP A 102 2.79 -16.49 -2.04
N ASN A 103 3.15 -16.01 -3.23
CA ASN A 103 4.49 -16.15 -3.82
C ASN A 103 4.99 -14.77 -4.29
N PHE A 104 5.57 -14.02 -3.35
CA PHE A 104 6.09 -12.67 -3.61
C PHE A 104 7.56 -12.54 -3.17
N ASP A 105 8.40 -11.95 -4.02
CA ASP A 105 9.81 -11.73 -3.73
C ASP A 105 10.02 -10.42 -2.96
N MET A 106 10.00 -10.53 -1.62
CA MET A 106 10.25 -9.41 -0.72
C MET A 106 11.66 -8.83 -0.84
N TYR A 107 12.67 -9.63 -1.21
CA TYR A 107 14.03 -9.12 -1.34
C TYR A 107 14.12 -8.11 -2.48
N THR A 108 13.67 -8.51 -3.67
CA THR A 108 13.67 -7.64 -4.85
C THR A 108 12.80 -6.40 -4.64
N TYR A 109 11.64 -6.54 -3.98
CA TYR A 109 10.80 -5.39 -3.64
C TYR A 109 11.48 -4.43 -2.67
N ASN A 110 12.23 -4.91 -1.68
CA ASN A 110 12.98 -4.05 -0.75
C ASN A 110 14.00 -3.18 -1.49
N GLU A 111 14.70 -3.75 -2.47
CA GLU A 111 15.68 -2.99 -3.28
C GLU A 111 15.00 -1.91 -4.12
N LEU A 112 13.80 -2.18 -4.67
CA LEU A 112 12.97 -1.17 -5.32
C LEU A 112 12.62 -0.03 -4.34
N THR A 113 12.17 -0.36 -3.13
CA THR A 113 11.81 0.63 -2.11
C THR A 113 13.00 1.52 -1.75
N LYS A 114 14.20 0.94 -1.58
CA LYS A 114 15.43 1.69 -1.27
C LYS A 114 15.83 2.61 -2.42
N GLU A 115 15.80 2.14 -3.65
CA GLU A 115 16.15 2.95 -4.81
C GLU A 115 15.14 4.09 -5.02
N ALA A 116 13.84 3.82 -4.90
CA ALA A 116 12.77 4.79 -5.02
C ALA A 116 12.80 5.90 -3.94
N ASN A 117 13.35 5.60 -2.76
CA ASN A 117 13.49 6.59 -1.67
C ASN A 117 14.94 7.09 -1.49
N GLY A 118 15.83 6.69 -2.40
CA GLY A 118 17.24 6.99 -2.37
C GLY A 118 17.65 7.78 -3.60
N ARG A 119 18.63 7.26 -4.34
CA ARG A 119 19.25 7.96 -5.47
C ARG A 119 18.28 8.26 -6.60
N SER A 120 17.28 7.40 -6.77
CA SER A 120 16.32 7.49 -7.88
C SER A 120 15.05 8.25 -7.50
N GLN A 121 14.97 8.86 -6.31
CA GLN A 121 13.75 9.49 -5.80
C GLN A 121 13.09 10.48 -6.77
N ALA A 122 13.87 11.25 -7.53
CA ALA A 122 13.36 12.19 -8.54
C ALA A 122 12.52 11.54 -9.65
N LEU A 123 12.64 10.22 -9.86
CA LEU A 123 11.85 9.46 -10.82
C LEU A 123 10.53 8.91 -10.24
N PHE A 124 10.37 8.99 -8.91
CA PHE A 124 9.25 8.39 -8.17
C PHE A 124 8.41 9.43 -7.40
N MET A 125 8.66 10.72 -7.62
CA MET A 125 7.91 11.85 -7.03
C MET A 125 6.79 12.35 -7.93
#